data_AF-A0A1F6DS61-F1
#
_entry.id   AF-A0A1F6DS61-F1
#
_cell.length_a   1.000
_cell.length_b   1.000
_cell.length_c   1.000
_cell.angle_alpha   90.00
_cell.angle_beta   90.00
_cell.angle_gamma   90.00
#
_symmetry.space_group_name_H-M   'P 1'
#
loop_
_entity.id
_entity.type
_entity.pdbx_description
1 polymer ?
#
loop_
_entity_poly.entity_id
_entity_poly.type
_entity_poly.pdbx_seq_one_letter_code
_entity_poly.pdbx_strand_id
1 'polypeptide(L)'
;MPAVSPSNLSKGFTLIELLVVLAIIAAVTAIALSSQSNFNKTLILANTAYDIALTLRSVEHFGTGSRALPGIANAGYGLHFQSGSPDSFILFADTSPPPAGSCTRPDCKPGDRLYDSTDALVQTYTLGNNITIGDFCTFSDRPRCVSTGELSALDIVFVRPNSDAFIRANGSSYTEYTGACLALVASQGESRFVSVAASGEIIAKAASCP
;
A
#
# COMPACT_ATOMS: atom_id res chain seq x y z
N MET A 1 -66.62 23.83 54.14
CA MET A 1 -66.44 22.75 53.14
C MET A 1 -65.41 23.24 52.12
N PRO A 2 -64.44 22.40 51.73
CA PRO A 2 -63.19 22.86 51.12
C PRO A 2 -63.36 23.17 49.61
N ALA A 3 -62.64 24.18 49.14
CA ALA A 3 -62.37 24.36 47.72
C ALA A 3 -61.01 23.71 47.42
N VAL A 4 -61.01 22.62 46.65
CA VAL A 4 -59.81 22.04 46.04
C VAL A 4 -60.09 21.89 44.55
N SER A 5 -59.33 22.58 43.71
CA SER A 5 -59.14 22.31 42.28
C SER A 5 -58.01 23.20 41.75
N PRO A 6 -57.21 22.81 40.73
CA PRO A 6 -57.20 21.56 39.98
C PRO A 6 -55.87 20.78 40.11
N SER A 7 -55.93 19.47 39.86
CA SER A 7 -54.78 18.65 39.53
C SER A 7 -54.23 19.05 38.16
N ASN A 8 -52.91 19.23 38.06
CA ASN A 8 -52.23 19.33 36.77
C ASN A 8 -52.42 17.99 36.03
N LEU A 9 -53.29 17.98 35.00
CA LEU A 9 -53.37 16.86 34.07
C LEU A 9 -52.05 16.84 33.27
N SER A 10 -51.19 15.89 33.59
CA SER A 10 -50.05 15.52 32.77
C SER A 10 -50.55 15.14 31.37
N LYS A 11 -50.34 16.02 30.39
CA LYS A 11 -50.68 15.75 29.00
C LYS A 11 -49.78 14.61 28.50
N GLY A 12 -50.40 13.48 28.15
CA GLY A 12 -49.73 12.34 27.54
C GLY A 12 -49.35 12.62 26.08
N PHE A 13 -48.34 11.89 25.59
CA PHE A 13 -47.86 11.96 24.22
C PHE A 13 -48.91 11.42 23.24
N THR A 14 -49.11 12.10 22.12
CA THR A 14 -50.03 11.60 21.08
C THR A 14 -49.38 10.48 20.27
N LEU A 15 -50.18 9.54 19.75
CA LEU A 15 -49.67 8.43 18.91
C LEU A 15 -48.97 8.96 17.65
N ILE A 16 -49.45 10.08 17.11
CA ILE A 16 -48.85 10.72 15.94
C ILE A 16 -47.49 11.36 16.26
N GLU A 17 -47.32 11.98 17.42
CA GLU A 17 -46.00 12.52 17.84
C GLU A 17 -44.97 11.40 18.01
N LEU A 18 -45.36 10.24 18.57
CA LEU A 18 -44.47 9.09 18.69
C LEU A 18 -43.99 8.60 17.30
N LEU A 19 -44.91 8.56 16.32
CA LEU A 19 -44.60 8.13 14.96
C LEU A 19 -43.61 9.10 14.30
N VAL A 20 -43.81 10.41 14.44
CA VAL A 20 -42.90 11.43 13.90
C VAL A 20 -41.51 11.31 14.52
N VAL A 21 -41.42 11.10 15.85
CA VAL A 21 -40.13 10.92 16.54
C VAL A 21 -39.40 9.67 16.04
N LEU A 22 -40.10 8.54 15.89
CA LEU A 22 -39.51 7.31 15.35
C LEU A 22 -39.03 7.49 13.91
N ALA A 23 -39.78 8.23 13.08
CA ALA A 23 -39.37 8.54 11.71
C ALA A 23 -38.09 9.38 11.67
N ILE A 24 -37.97 10.38 12.54
CA ILE A 24 -36.75 11.21 12.65
C ILE A 24 -35.56 10.37 13.13
N ILE A 25 -35.74 9.53 14.15
CA ILE A 25 -34.68 8.64 14.65
C ILE A 25 -34.22 7.68 13.55
N ALA A 26 -35.16 7.06 12.81
CA ALA A 26 -34.84 6.18 11.70
C ALA A 26 -34.07 6.91 10.58
N ALA A 27 -34.47 8.14 10.25
CA ALA A 27 -33.78 8.95 9.25
C ALA A 27 -32.34 9.31 9.67
N VAL A 28 -32.16 9.79 10.91
CA VAL A 28 -30.84 10.16 11.43
C VAL A 28 -29.92 8.94 11.55
N THR A 29 -30.44 7.81 12.02
CA THR A 29 -29.66 6.55 12.11
C THR A 29 -29.27 6.04 10.73
N ALA A 30 -30.14 6.09 9.73
CA ALA A 30 -29.80 5.70 8.36
C ALA A 30 -28.64 6.54 7.79
N ILE A 31 -28.66 7.87 8.01
CA ILE A 31 -27.57 8.76 7.57
C ILE A 31 -26.26 8.41 8.30
N ALA A 32 -26.32 8.19 9.62
CA ALA A 32 -25.13 7.87 10.42
C ALA A 32 -24.51 6.50 10.06
N LEU A 33 -25.32 5.47 9.81
CA LEU A 33 -24.81 4.16 9.40
C LEU A 33 -24.19 4.21 7.99
N SER A 34 -24.82 4.94 7.07
CA SER A 34 -24.31 5.11 5.71
C SER A 34 -22.95 5.82 5.70
N SER A 35 -22.78 6.89 6.48
CA SER A 35 -21.51 7.62 6.56
C SER A 35 -20.38 6.79 7.20
N GLN A 36 -20.68 5.97 8.22
CA GLN A 36 -19.70 5.12 8.87
C GLN A 36 -19.12 4.05 7.93
N SER A 37 -19.95 3.46 7.06
CA SER A 37 -19.52 2.42 6.12
C SER A 37 -18.49 2.96 5.11
N ASN A 38 -18.71 4.16 4.59
CA ASN A 38 -17.79 4.78 3.63
C ASN A 38 -16.48 5.21 4.30
N PHE A 39 -16.55 5.80 5.49
CA PHE A 39 -15.36 6.20 6.25
C PHE A 39 -14.44 5.02 6.56
N ASN A 40 -15.01 3.89 7.01
CA ASN A 40 -14.23 2.69 7.32
C ASN A 40 -13.46 2.19 6.09
N LYS A 41 -14.06 2.22 4.90
CA LYS A 41 -13.42 1.75 3.66
C LYS A 41 -12.25 2.64 3.25
N THR A 42 -12.45 3.96 3.21
CA THR A 42 -11.39 4.91 2.86
C THR A 42 -10.24 4.85 3.86
N LEU A 43 -10.54 4.62 5.13
CA LEU A 43 -9.53 4.41 6.18
C LEU A 43 -8.73 3.14 5.96
N ILE A 44 -9.38 2.01 5.67
CA ILE A 44 -8.69 0.73 5.40
C ILE A 44 -7.76 0.89 4.18
N LEU A 45 -8.25 1.47 3.09
CA LEU A 45 -7.44 1.70 1.88
C LEU A 45 -6.25 2.62 2.14
N ALA A 46 -6.44 3.68 2.93
CA ALA A 46 -5.36 4.55 3.35
C ALA A 46 -4.33 3.80 4.22
N ASN A 47 -4.78 3.02 5.20
CA ASN A 47 -3.90 2.21 6.04
C ASN A 47 -3.08 1.23 5.21
N THR A 48 -3.69 0.55 4.23
CA THR A 48 -2.95 -0.35 3.33
C THR A 48 -1.88 0.39 2.52
N ALA A 49 -2.18 1.61 2.03
CA ALA A 49 -1.18 2.44 1.35
C ALA A 49 -0.01 2.82 2.28
N TYR A 50 -0.31 3.17 3.53
CA TYR A 50 0.70 3.42 4.55
C TYR A 50 1.50 2.17 4.88
N ASP A 51 0.87 1.00 5.01
CA ASP A 51 1.54 -0.26 5.30
C ASP A 51 2.56 -0.59 4.21
N ILE A 52 2.19 -0.47 2.93
CA ILE A 52 3.14 -0.66 1.81
C ILE A 52 4.29 0.36 1.90
N ALA A 53 3.98 1.64 2.12
CA ALA A 53 5.01 2.67 2.25
C ALA A 53 5.93 2.46 3.47
N LEU A 54 5.44 1.86 4.54
CA LEU A 54 6.23 1.48 5.71
C LEU A 54 7.08 0.24 5.42
N THR A 55 6.56 -0.74 4.68
CA THR A 55 7.37 -1.89 4.23
C THR A 55 8.49 -1.47 3.28
N LEU A 56 8.26 -0.49 2.39
CA LEU A 56 9.34 0.07 1.55
C LEU A 56 10.44 0.72 2.41
N ARG A 57 10.07 1.47 3.45
CA ARG A 57 11.04 2.07 4.39
C ARG A 57 11.79 1.03 5.22
N SER A 58 11.14 -0.06 5.61
CA SER A 58 11.82 -1.14 6.33
C SER A 58 12.82 -1.87 5.43
N VAL A 59 12.45 -2.10 4.17
CA VAL A 59 13.33 -2.65 3.14
C VAL A 59 14.52 -1.73 2.85
N GLU A 60 14.31 -0.42 2.73
CA GLU A 60 15.38 0.57 2.64
C GLU A 60 16.36 0.45 3.80
N HIS A 61 15.84 0.36 5.04
CA HIS A 61 16.66 0.17 6.22
C HIS A 61 17.43 -1.16 6.21
N PHE A 62 16.81 -2.26 5.78
CA PHE A 62 17.48 -3.56 5.69
C PHE A 62 18.56 -3.61 4.60
N GLY A 63 18.30 -2.98 3.46
CA GLY A 63 19.21 -2.90 2.32
C GLY A 63 20.42 -2.02 2.58
N THR A 64 20.23 -0.87 3.24
CA THR A 64 21.31 0.06 3.61
C THR A 64 22.06 -0.38 4.87
N GLY A 65 21.34 -0.87 5.88
CA GLY A 65 21.86 -1.27 7.18
C GLY A 65 22.48 -2.68 7.23
N SER A 66 22.42 -3.43 6.13
CA SER A 66 22.94 -4.81 6.03
C SER A 66 22.30 -5.77 7.03
N ARG A 67 21.12 -6.31 6.68
CA ARG A 67 20.55 -7.43 7.43
C ARG A 67 21.14 -8.75 6.92
N ALA A 68 21.79 -9.49 7.80
CA ALA A 68 22.41 -10.77 7.46
C ALA A 68 21.36 -11.88 7.32
N LEU A 69 21.53 -12.71 6.30
CA LEU A 69 20.89 -14.01 6.15
C LEU A 69 21.91 -15.13 6.39
N PRO A 70 21.47 -16.36 6.71
CA PRO A 70 22.36 -17.49 6.86
C PRO A 70 23.25 -17.67 5.61
N GLY A 71 24.55 -17.42 5.74
CA GLY A 71 25.53 -17.53 4.64
C GLY A 71 25.73 -16.26 3.79
N ILE A 72 24.93 -15.20 3.97
CA ILE A 72 25.03 -13.95 3.21
C ILE A 72 24.93 -12.76 4.15
N ALA A 73 26.07 -12.11 4.42
CA ALA A 73 26.14 -11.01 5.37
C ALA A 73 25.59 -9.67 4.83
N ASN A 74 25.47 -9.55 3.51
CA ASN A 74 25.51 -8.28 2.78
C ASN A 74 24.49 -8.22 1.62
N ALA A 75 23.32 -8.84 1.77
CA ALA A 75 22.29 -8.88 0.72
C ALA A 75 21.58 -7.53 0.53
N GLY A 76 21.12 -7.27 -0.69
CA GLY A 76 20.13 -6.24 -0.96
C GLY A 76 18.76 -6.66 -0.44
N TYR A 77 17.85 -5.71 -0.25
CA TYR A 77 16.46 -6.04 0.09
C TYR A 77 15.53 -5.29 -0.86
N GLY A 78 14.46 -5.96 -1.28
CA GLY A 78 13.51 -5.39 -2.21
C GLY A 78 12.07 -5.83 -1.98
N LEU A 79 11.15 -5.11 -2.61
CA LEU A 79 9.77 -5.53 -2.81
C LEU A 79 9.54 -5.89 -4.27
N HIS A 80 8.90 -7.04 -4.48
CA HIS A 80 8.47 -7.53 -5.78
C HIS A 80 6.95 -7.49 -5.88
N PHE A 81 6.47 -6.88 -6.95
CA PHE A 81 5.06 -6.78 -7.30
C PHE A 81 4.84 -7.46 -8.65
N GLN A 82 3.78 -8.25 -8.75
CA GLN A 82 3.44 -8.97 -9.97
C GLN A 82 1.97 -8.76 -10.33
N SER A 83 1.73 -8.42 -11.60
CA SER A 83 0.38 -8.20 -12.16
C SER A 83 -0.54 -9.42 -12.03
N GLY A 84 0.01 -10.64 -12.10
CA GLY A 84 -0.73 -11.89 -11.93
C GLY A 84 -1.12 -12.23 -10.49
N SER A 85 -0.61 -11.50 -9.50
CA SER A 85 -0.93 -11.66 -8.08
C SER A 85 -1.21 -10.29 -7.44
N PRO A 86 -2.30 -9.61 -7.82
CA PRO A 86 -2.57 -8.23 -7.39
C PRO A 86 -2.92 -8.13 -5.90
N ASP A 87 -3.24 -9.27 -5.25
CA ASP A 87 -3.62 -9.35 -3.84
C ASP A 87 -2.41 -9.54 -2.92
N SER A 88 -1.19 -9.60 -3.45
CA SER A 88 0.00 -9.81 -2.65
C SER A 88 1.24 -9.17 -3.24
N PHE A 89 2.24 -8.99 -2.39
CA PHE A 89 3.57 -8.59 -2.78
C PHE A 89 4.60 -9.31 -1.92
N ILE A 90 5.83 -9.40 -2.43
CA ILE A 90 6.89 -10.20 -1.83
C ILE A 90 8.00 -9.29 -1.34
N LEU A 91 8.42 -9.48 -0.10
CA LEU A 91 9.68 -8.96 0.41
C LEU A 91 10.72 -10.07 0.25
N PHE A 92 11.77 -9.74 -0.49
CA PHE A 92 12.86 -10.65 -0.79
C PHE A 92 14.20 -10.04 -0.39
N ALA A 93 15.19 -10.89 -0.22
CA ALA A 93 16.58 -10.48 -0.14
C ALA A 93 17.26 -10.88 -1.44
N ASP A 94 17.87 -9.88 -2.06
CA ASP A 94 18.63 -9.98 -3.29
C ASP A 94 19.97 -10.66 -2.97
N THR A 95 19.98 -11.98 -3.18
CA THR A 95 21.10 -12.88 -2.90
C THR A 95 21.78 -13.38 -4.17
N SER A 96 21.19 -13.08 -5.32
CA SER A 96 21.77 -13.29 -6.64
C SER A 96 23.20 -12.72 -6.70
N PRO A 97 24.13 -13.37 -7.41
CA PRO A 97 25.46 -12.79 -7.59
C PRO A 97 25.35 -11.49 -8.41
N PRO A 98 26.04 -10.41 -8.00
CA PRO A 98 26.05 -9.18 -8.78
C PRO A 98 26.51 -9.42 -10.22
N PRO A 99 26.11 -8.58 -11.18
CA PRO A 99 26.68 -8.57 -12.51
C PRO A 99 28.20 -8.48 -12.44
N ALA A 100 28.90 -9.26 -13.25
CA ALA A 100 30.36 -9.29 -13.25
C ALA A 100 30.95 -7.88 -13.41
N GLY A 101 31.72 -7.44 -12.40
CA GLY A 101 32.36 -6.12 -12.39
C GLY A 101 31.55 -4.99 -11.75
N SER A 102 30.36 -5.23 -11.22
CA SER A 102 29.56 -4.18 -10.55
C SER A 102 30.20 -3.70 -9.24
N CYS A 103 30.88 -4.60 -8.51
CA CYS A 103 31.74 -4.23 -7.40
C CYS A 103 32.69 -5.38 -6.99
N THR A 104 33.95 -5.04 -6.68
CA THR A 104 35.02 -6.02 -6.38
C THR A 104 35.31 -6.17 -4.89
N ARG A 105 34.67 -5.38 -4.03
CA ARG A 105 34.92 -5.43 -2.58
C ARG A 105 33.98 -6.45 -1.88
N PRO A 106 34.42 -7.09 -0.78
CA PRO A 106 33.58 -8.07 -0.06
C PRO A 106 32.30 -7.47 0.54
N ASP A 107 32.34 -6.17 0.82
CA ASP A 107 31.26 -5.38 1.38
C ASP A 107 30.23 -4.93 0.33
N CYS A 108 30.43 -5.18 -0.96
CA CYS A 108 29.49 -4.78 -1.99
C CYS A 108 29.04 -5.98 -2.81
N LYS A 109 28.30 -6.88 -2.16
CA LYS A 109 27.45 -7.87 -2.82
C LYS A 109 25.98 -7.43 -2.83
N PRO A 110 25.62 -6.25 -3.40
CA PRO A 110 24.23 -6.10 -3.82
C PRO A 110 24.04 -7.16 -4.89
N GLY A 111 22.97 -7.94 -4.88
CA GLY A 111 22.81 -8.90 -5.95
C GLY A 111 22.45 -8.21 -7.27
N ASP A 112 21.63 -8.83 -8.09
CA ASP A 112 21.32 -8.31 -9.42
C ASP A 112 20.19 -7.27 -9.43
N ARG A 113 19.69 -6.90 -8.24
CA ARG A 113 18.64 -5.90 -7.99
C ARG A 113 17.30 -6.29 -8.59
N LEU A 114 17.06 -7.57 -8.74
CA LEU A 114 15.82 -8.16 -9.22
C LEU A 114 15.33 -9.20 -8.23
N TYR A 115 14.08 -9.60 -8.38
CA TYR A 115 13.59 -10.82 -7.75
C TYR A 115 13.60 -11.96 -8.74
N ASP A 116 14.34 -13.02 -8.42
CA ASP A 116 14.34 -14.26 -9.17
C ASP A 116 14.24 -15.51 -8.27
N SER A 117 14.31 -16.70 -8.88
CA SER A 117 14.21 -17.98 -8.14
C SER A 117 15.41 -18.30 -7.24
N THR A 118 16.50 -17.57 -7.38
CA THR A 118 17.72 -17.72 -6.58
C THR A 118 17.73 -16.81 -5.34
N ASP A 119 16.82 -15.84 -5.29
CA ASP A 119 16.64 -14.95 -4.17
C ASP A 119 15.96 -15.59 -2.97
N ALA A 120 16.36 -15.12 -1.78
CA ALA A 120 15.76 -15.58 -0.54
C ALA A 120 14.41 -14.89 -0.32
N LEU A 121 13.33 -15.68 -0.32
CA LEU A 121 12.02 -15.24 0.11
C LEU A 121 12.05 -14.92 1.61
N VAL A 122 11.82 -13.66 1.98
CA VAL A 122 11.81 -13.23 3.39
C VAL A 122 10.40 -13.25 3.95
N GLN A 123 9.45 -12.64 3.24
CA GLN A 123 8.06 -12.55 3.66
C GLN A 123 7.15 -12.30 2.47
N THR A 124 5.99 -12.95 2.44
CA THR A 124 4.90 -12.59 1.54
C THR A 124 3.84 -11.81 2.31
N TYR A 125 3.42 -10.68 1.76
CA TYR A 125 2.36 -9.84 2.31
C TYR A 125 1.11 -10.00 1.46
N THR A 126 0.01 -10.43 2.08
CA THR A 126 -1.30 -10.53 1.44
C THR A 126 -2.15 -9.33 1.83
N LEU A 127 -2.71 -8.63 0.85
CA LEU A 127 -3.60 -7.51 1.03
C LEU A 127 -4.97 -8.02 1.50
N GLY A 128 -5.44 -7.45 2.61
CA GLY A 128 -6.75 -7.77 3.17
C GLY A 128 -7.89 -6.97 2.54
N ASN A 129 -9.11 -7.28 2.96
CA ASN A 129 -10.29 -6.43 2.78
C ASN A 129 -10.65 -6.14 1.30
N ASN A 130 -10.35 -7.09 0.41
CA ASN A 130 -10.63 -6.99 -1.04
C ASN A 130 -10.00 -5.74 -1.69
N ILE A 131 -8.81 -5.38 -1.19
CA ILE A 131 -7.93 -4.36 -1.76
C ILE A 131 -6.89 -5.07 -2.61
N THR A 132 -6.68 -4.53 -3.80
CA THR A 132 -5.77 -5.10 -4.80
C THR A 132 -4.86 -4.01 -5.33
N ILE A 133 -3.69 -4.38 -5.84
CA ILE A 133 -2.85 -3.50 -6.64
C ILE A 133 -3.42 -3.54 -8.06
N GLY A 134 -4.23 -2.55 -8.39
CA GLY A 134 -4.94 -2.49 -9.66
C GLY A 134 -4.03 -2.09 -10.82
N ASP A 135 -3.02 -1.26 -10.56
CA ASP A 135 -2.01 -0.89 -11.55
C ASP A 135 -0.70 -0.55 -10.84
N PHE A 136 0.41 -0.70 -11.54
CA PHE A 136 1.66 -0.09 -11.14
C PHE A 136 2.40 0.41 -12.37
N CYS A 137 3.04 1.56 -12.21
CA CYS A 137 3.72 2.28 -13.27
C CYS A 137 5.17 2.55 -12.90
N THR A 138 6.02 2.63 -13.92
CA THR A 138 7.42 3.05 -13.81
C THR A 138 7.68 4.28 -14.67
N PHE A 139 8.66 5.08 -14.26
CA PHE A 139 9.01 6.35 -14.89
C PHE A 139 10.42 6.30 -15.45
N SER A 140 10.58 6.77 -16.68
CA SER A 140 11.89 7.04 -17.28
C SER A 140 11.70 8.28 -18.15
N ASP A 141 11.62 8.12 -19.48
CA ASP A 141 11.27 9.19 -20.41
C ASP A 141 9.76 9.36 -20.59
N ARG A 142 9.00 8.27 -20.38
CA ARG A 142 7.53 8.22 -20.41
C ARG A 142 7.02 7.22 -19.36
N PRO A 143 5.79 7.38 -18.84
CA PRO A 143 5.21 6.40 -17.94
C PRO A 143 4.92 5.09 -18.70
N ARG A 144 5.22 3.96 -18.06
CA ARG A 144 4.85 2.61 -18.50
C ARG A 144 4.08 1.97 -17.37
N CYS A 145 2.96 1.31 -17.66
CA CYS A 145 2.07 0.77 -16.64
C CYS A 145 1.65 -0.67 -16.97
N VAL A 146 1.05 -1.36 -16.00
CA VAL A 146 0.40 -2.65 -16.26
C VAL A 146 -0.82 -2.45 -17.15
N SER A 147 -1.57 -1.35 -16.95
CA SER A 147 -2.73 -0.99 -17.77
C SER A 147 -2.40 -0.78 -19.26
N THR A 148 -1.18 -0.36 -19.60
CA THR A 148 -0.72 -0.23 -21.00
C THR A 148 -0.19 -1.54 -21.58
N GLY A 149 -0.15 -2.62 -20.79
CA GLY A 149 0.41 -3.92 -21.17
C GLY A 149 1.93 -3.94 -21.30
N GLU A 150 2.62 -2.89 -20.82
CA GLU A 150 4.08 -2.78 -20.92
C GLU A 150 4.79 -3.39 -19.70
N LEU A 151 4.09 -3.54 -18.58
CA LEU A 151 4.63 -4.07 -17.33
C LEU A 151 3.84 -5.31 -16.87
N SER A 152 4.57 -6.31 -16.40
CA SER A 152 4.05 -7.52 -15.76
C SER A 152 4.58 -7.71 -14.34
N ALA A 153 5.76 -7.18 -14.03
CA ALA A 153 6.39 -7.22 -12.73
C ALA A 153 7.18 -5.93 -12.44
N LEU A 154 7.30 -5.58 -11.16
CA LEU A 154 8.02 -4.40 -10.66
C LEU A 154 8.83 -4.80 -9.44
N ASP A 155 10.11 -4.47 -9.46
CA ASP A 155 11.06 -4.70 -8.38
C ASP A 155 11.59 -3.35 -7.89
N ILE A 156 11.50 -3.10 -6.59
CA ILE A 156 12.06 -1.92 -5.94
C ILE A 156 13.05 -2.40 -4.89
N VAL A 157 14.34 -2.18 -5.15
CA VAL A 157 15.43 -2.74 -4.35
C VAL A 157 16.30 -1.63 -3.78
N PHE A 158 16.67 -1.76 -2.51
CA PHE A 158 17.59 -0.88 -1.82
C PHE A 158 18.86 -1.65 -1.47
N VAL A 159 20.00 -1.03 -1.77
CA VAL A 159 21.30 -1.67 -1.54
C VAL A 159 22.34 -0.68 -1.02
N ARG A 160 23.02 -1.09 0.04
CA ARG A 160 24.21 -0.42 0.55
C ARG A 160 25.31 -0.23 -0.52
N PRO A 161 26.05 0.89 -0.46
CA PRO A 161 25.95 1.99 0.51
C PRO A 161 24.93 3.08 0.10
N ASN A 162 24.15 2.87 -0.97
CA ASN A 162 23.29 3.90 -1.53
C ASN A 162 21.88 3.86 -0.90
N SER A 163 21.32 5.03 -0.59
CA SER A 163 19.91 5.19 -0.19
C SER A 163 18.96 5.27 -1.38
N ASP A 164 19.48 5.40 -2.60
CA ASP A 164 18.69 5.40 -3.81
C ASP A 164 17.92 4.08 -3.99
N ALA A 165 16.69 4.20 -4.50
CA ALA A 165 15.84 3.07 -4.86
C ALA A 165 16.18 2.60 -6.28
N PHE A 166 16.62 1.35 -6.42
CA PHE A 166 16.78 0.71 -7.71
C PHE A 166 15.45 0.14 -8.17
N ILE A 167 14.88 0.74 -9.22
CA ILE A 167 13.57 0.38 -9.73
C ILE A 167 13.77 -0.36 -11.05
N ARG A 168 13.36 -1.63 -11.08
CA ARG A 168 13.43 -2.53 -12.23
C ARG A 168 12.05 -3.09 -12.55
N ALA A 169 11.85 -3.53 -13.78
CA ALA A 169 10.59 -4.12 -14.18
C ALA A 169 10.79 -5.28 -15.14
N ASN A 170 9.82 -6.19 -15.17
CA ASN A 170 9.78 -7.36 -16.06
C ASN A 170 11.06 -8.22 -16.01
N GLY A 171 11.77 -8.27 -14.88
CA GLY A 171 13.02 -9.02 -14.74
C GLY A 171 14.20 -8.46 -15.56
N SER A 172 14.14 -7.21 -16.03
CA SER A 172 15.23 -6.60 -16.80
C SER A 172 16.29 -5.97 -15.88
N SER A 173 17.50 -6.54 -15.86
CA SER A 173 18.64 -5.98 -15.10
C SER A 173 19.28 -4.76 -15.76
N TYR A 174 18.86 -4.41 -16.99
CA TYR A 174 19.47 -3.35 -17.81
C TYR A 174 18.68 -2.05 -17.77
N THR A 175 17.36 -2.12 -17.70
CA THR A 175 16.49 -0.93 -17.67
C THR A 175 16.26 -0.47 -16.25
N GLU A 176 16.66 0.76 -15.92
CA GLU A 176 16.44 1.37 -14.61
C GLU A 176 15.47 2.54 -14.75
N TYR A 177 14.55 2.64 -13.80
CA TYR A 177 13.50 3.66 -13.81
C TYR A 177 13.78 4.71 -12.73
N THR A 178 13.42 5.96 -13.02
CA THR A 178 13.57 7.12 -12.12
C THR A 178 12.49 7.20 -11.05
N GLY A 179 11.43 6.40 -11.18
CA GLY A 179 10.36 6.31 -10.20
C GLY A 179 9.43 5.13 -10.46
N ALA A 180 8.57 4.86 -9.49
CA ALA A 180 7.47 3.92 -9.57
C ALA A 180 6.23 4.49 -8.86
N CYS A 181 5.05 4.07 -9.30
CA CYS A 181 3.78 4.40 -8.67
C CYS A 181 2.90 3.16 -8.61
N LEU A 182 2.29 2.91 -7.45
CA LEU A 182 1.39 1.80 -7.20
C LEU A 182 -0.02 2.36 -7.00
N ALA A 183 -0.98 1.86 -7.76
CA ALA A 183 -2.40 2.18 -7.63
C ALA A 183 -3.10 1.06 -6.86
N LEU A 184 -3.45 1.35 -5.61
CA LEU A 184 -4.27 0.47 -4.77
C LEU A 184 -5.72 0.76 -5.05
N VAL A 185 -6.49 -0.28 -5.35
CA VAL A 185 -7.89 -0.18 -5.73
C VAL A 185 -8.71 -1.04 -4.77
N ALA A 186 -9.72 -0.41 -4.17
CA ALA A 186 -10.76 -1.14 -3.46
C ALA A 186 -11.85 -1.59 -4.44
N SER A 187 -12.53 -2.70 -4.14
CA SER A 187 -13.63 -3.27 -4.95
C SER A 187 -14.78 -2.34 -5.34
N GLN A 188 -14.88 -1.12 -4.78
CA GLN A 188 -15.89 -0.12 -5.10
C GLN A 188 -15.35 1.07 -5.92
N GLY A 189 -14.12 0.99 -6.44
CA GLY A 189 -13.54 1.98 -7.36
C GLY A 189 -12.80 3.15 -6.70
N GLU A 190 -12.72 3.21 -5.37
CA GLU A 190 -11.80 4.13 -4.69
C GLU A 190 -10.35 3.67 -4.88
N SER A 191 -9.48 4.62 -5.22
CA SER A 191 -8.06 4.37 -5.42
C SER A 191 -7.16 5.24 -4.53
N ARG A 192 -6.07 4.65 -4.06
CA ARG A 192 -4.97 5.35 -3.37
C ARG A 192 -3.66 5.05 -4.08
N PHE A 193 -2.74 6.01 -4.05
CA PHE A 193 -1.50 5.92 -4.79
C PHE A 193 -0.30 6.00 -3.85
N VAL A 194 0.65 5.10 -4.04
CA VAL A 194 1.96 5.10 -3.37
C VAL A 194 3.02 5.34 -4.44
N SER A 195 3.85 6.37 -4.29
CA SER A 195 4.94 6.65 -5.22
C SER A 195 6.30 6.47 -4.56
N VAL A 196 7.26 5.99 -5.36
CA VAL A 196 8.66 5.83 -4.97
C VAL A 196 9.52 6.48 -6.03
N ALA A 197 10.45 7.36 -5.65
CA ALA A 197 11.43 7.94 -6.57
C ALA A 197 12.77 7.18 -6.46
N ALA A 198 13.56 7.21 -7.53
CA ALA A 198 14.92 6.64 -7.52
C ALA A 198 15.83 7.29 -6.47
N SER A 199 15.55 8.52 -6.03
CA SER A 199 16.23 9.17 -4.91
C SER A 199 15.94 8.55 -3.53
N GLY A 200 15.07 7.54 -3.45
CA GLY A 200 14.61 6.94 -2.20
C GLY A 200 13.40 7.64 -1.56
N GLU A 201 12.83 8.68 -2.19
CA GLU A 201 11.61 9.32 -1.68
C GLU A 201 10.40 8.39 -1.78
N ILE A 202 9.69 8.16 -0.65
CA ILE A 202 8.49 7.31 -0.59
C ILE A 202 7.29 8.13 -0.12
N ILE A 203 6.26 8.27 -0.96
CA ILE A 203 5.04 9.02 -0.66
C ILE A 203 3.85 8.06 -0.59
N ALA A 204 3.27 7.87 0.59
CA ALA A 204 2.14 6.96 0.83
C ALA A 204 0.77 7.50 0.34
N LYS A 205 0.70 8.78 0.01
CA LYS A 205 -0.50 9.49 -0.41
C LYS A 205 -0.20 10.36 -1.63
N ALA A 206 0.28 9.74 -2.70
CA ALA A 206 0.45 10.43 -3.96
C ALA A 206 -0.93 10.86 -4.52
N ALA A 207 -0.96 11.99 -5.24
CA ALA A 207 -2.20 12.53 -5.78
C ALA A 207 -2.77 11.66 -6.92
N SER A 208 -1.90 11.11 -7.75
CA SER A 208 -2.24 10.23 -8.87
C SER A 208 -1.02 9.41 -9.30
N CYS A 209 -1.27 8.26 -9.93
CA CYS A 209 -0.31 7.69 -10.88
C CYS A 209 -0.54 8.33 -12.28
N PRO A 210 0.46 8.32 -13.17
CA PRO A 210 0.34 8.86 -14.52
C PRO A 210 -0.63 8.08 -15.40
#